data_AF-A0A1P9WUQ8-F1
#
_entry.id   AF-A0A1P9WUQ8-F1
#
_cell.length_a   1.000
_cell.length_b   1.000
_cell.length_c   1.000
_cell.angle_alpha   90.00
_cell.angle_beta   90.00
_cell.angle_gamma   90.00
#
_symmetry.space_group_name_H-M   'P 1'
#
loop_
_entity.id
_entity.type
_entity.pdbx_description
1 polymer ?
#
loop_
_entity_poly.entity_id
_entity_poly.type
_entity_poly.pdbx_seq_one_letter_code
_entity_poly.pdbx_strand_id
1 'polypeptide(L)' 'MATITVEVQDKKLKFFKELLNQLSFVKIREDEPDEDTDEQVIANIREGVRQMRLVEQGKIQSRPAREFLDEL' A
#
# COMPACT_ATOMS: atom_id res chain seq x y z
N MET A 1 3.18 -15.60 -25.27
CA MET A 1 3.91 -14.77 -24.28
C MET A 1 4.70 -15.70 -23.40
N ALA A 2 5.97 -15.42 -23.15
CA ALA A 2 6.82 -16.21 -22.26
C ALA A 2 7.15 -15.38 -21.01
N THR A 3 7.19 -16.01 -19.85
CA THR A 3 7.44 -15.35 -18.55
C THR A 3 8.79 -15.84 -18.01
N ILE A 4 9.55 -14.91 -17.44
CA ILE A 4 10.83 -15.19 -16.78
C ILE A 4 10.83 -14.51 -15.42
N THR A 5 11.31 -15.22 -14.40
CA THR A 5 11.51 -14.70 -13.05
C THR A 5 13.00 -14.48 -12.84
N VAL A 6 13.39 -13.30 -12.36
CA VAL A 6 14.78 -12.91 -12.16
C VAL A 6 14.95 -12.47 -10.72
N GLU A 7 15.86 -13.12 -10.00
CA GLU A 7 16.25 -12.72 -8.65
C GLU A 7 17.37 -11.67 -8.74
N VAL A 8 17.17 -10.52 -8.12
CA VAL A 8 18.10 -9.39 -8.16
C VAL A 8 18.33 -8.88 -6.75
N GLN A 9 19.55 -8.39 -6.47
CA GLN A 9 19.84 -7.76 -5.19
C GLN A 9 18.98 -6.50 -5.01
N ASP A 10 18.35 -6.31 -3.85
CA ASP A 10 17.44 -5.18 -3.55
C ASP A 10 18.03 -3.82 -3.91
N LYS A 11 19.31 -3.61 -3.61
CA LYS A 11 20.06 -2.37 -3.92
C LYS A 11 20.10 -2.05 -5.41
N LYS A 12 19.91 -3.05 -6.28
CA LYS A 12 19.93 -2.95 -7.74
C LYS A 12 18.54 -3.06 -8.36
N LEU A 13 17.49 -3.33 -7.57
CA LEU A 13 16.13 -3.48 -8.06
C LEU A 13 15.65 -2.23 -8.78
N LYS A 14 15.85 -1.06 -8.18
CA LYS A 14 15.45 0.24 -8.77
C LYS A 14 16.08 0.48 -10.14
N PHE A 15 17.41 0.30 -10.22
CA PHE A 15 18.16 0.43 -11.48
C PHE A 15 17.68 -0.57 -12.54
N PHE A 16 17.39 -1.82 -12.13
CA PHE A 16 16.93 -2.86 -13.04
C PHE A 16 15.51 -2.58 -13.55
N LYS A 17 14.59 -2.14 -12.68
CA LYS A 17 13.23 -1.68 -13.06
C LYS A 17 13.30 -0.53 -14.08
N GLU A 18 14.15 0.48 -13.85
CA GLU A 18 14.35 1.60 -14.77
C GLU A 18 14.82 1.15 -16.16
N LEU A 19 15.75 0.19 -16.23
CA LEU A 19 16.24 -0.37 -17.48
C LEU A 19 15.14 -1.14 -18.23
N LEU A 20 14.35 -1.96 -17.52
CA LEU A 20 13.25 -2.70 -18.11
C LEU A 20 12.13 -1.78 -18.62
N ASN A 21 11.87 -0.67 -17.95
CA ASN A 21 10.89 0.34 -18.38
C ASN A 21 11.24 1.02 -19.71
N GLN A 22 12.51 1.02 -20.11
CA GLN A 22 12.92 1.55 -21.42
C GLN A 22 12.63 0.58 -22.58
N LEU A 23 12.35 -0.69 -22.28
CA LEU A 23 12.07 -1.71 -23.29
C LEU A 23 10.56 -1.76 -23.57
N SER A 24 10.15 -1.21 -24.71
CA SER A 24 8.73 -1.11 -25.12
C SER A 24 7.99 -2.44 -25.29
N PHE A 25 8.73 -3.55 -25.31
CA PHE A 25 8.21 -4.92 -25.44
C PHE A 25 8.17 -5.68 -24.10
N VAL A 26 8.59 -5.05 -23.00
CA VAL A 26 8.59 -5.65 -21.66
C VAL A 26 7.39 -5.13 -20.88
N LYS A 27 6.67 -6.05 -20.22
CA LYS A 27 5.62 -5.72 -19.27
C LYS A 27 6.06 -6.16 -17.89
N ILE A 28 6.41 -5.21 -17.03
CA ILE A 28 6.74 -5.47 -15.63
C ILE A 28 5.44 -5.81 -14.91
N ARG A 29 5.43 -6.95 -14.22
CA ARG A 29 4.39 -7.28 -13.24
C ARG A 29 5.04 -7.04 -11.89
N GLU A 30 4.67 -5.96 -11.25
CA GLU A 30 5.05 -5.72 -9.86
C GLU A 30 4.09 -6.54 -9.03
N ASP A 31 4.57 -7.69 -8.53
CA ASP A 31 4.00 -8.31 -7.33
C ASP A 31 4.50 -7.49 -6.12
N GLU A 32 4.28 -6.17 -6.14
CA GLU A 32 4.44 -5.36 -4.94
C GLU A 32 3.26 -5.71 -4.02
N PRO A 33 3.47 -5.92 -2.72
CA PRO A 33 2.36 -5.80 -1.79
C PRO A 33 1.82 -4.39 -1.99
N ASP A 34 0.56 -4.27 -2.43
CA ASP A 34 -0.10 -3.03 -2.80
C ASP A 34 0.39 -1.84 -1.96
N GLU A 35 1.31 -1.01 -2.48
CA GLU A 35 1.56 0.28 -1.85
C GLU A 35 0.26 1.07 -2.00
N ASP A 36 -0.39 1.36 -0.87
CA ASP A 36 -1.63 2.11 -0.84
C ASP A 36 -1.46 3.38 -1.68
N THR A 37 -2.30 3.53 -2.71
CA THR A 37 -2.29 4.76 -3.52
C THR A 37 -2.63 5.96 -2.63
N ASP A 38 -2.17 7.16 -3.00
CA ASP A 38 -2.50 8.40 -2.27
C ASP A 38 -4.02 8.55 -2.05
N GLU A 39 -4.82 8.13 -3.03
CA GLU A 39 -6.29 8.13 -2.95
C GLU A 39 -6.82 7.15 -1.90
N GLN A 40 -6.22 5.96 -1.81
CA GLN A 40 -6.50 4.94 -0.81
C GLN A 40 -6.18 5.46 0.61
N VAL A 41 -5.00 6.08 0.77
CA VAL A 41 -4.56 6.67 2.04
C VAL A 41 -5.52 7.77 2.49
N ILE A 42 -5.90 8.67 1.59
CA ILE A 42 -6.86 9.74 1.88
C ILE A 42 -8.24 9.17 2.25
N ALA A 43 -8.70 8.13 1.55
CA ALA A 43 -9.96 7.46 1.87
C ALA A 43 -9.93 6.82 3.26
N ASN A 44 -8.85 6.11 3.60
CA ASN A 44 -8.64 5.48 4.90
C ASN A 44 -8.64 6.51 6.04
N ILE A 45 -7.96 7.65 5.86
CA ILE A 45 -7.95 8.74 6.86
C ILE A 45 -9.37 9.32 7.05
N ARG A 46 -10.10 9.58 5.96
CA ARG A 46 -11.47 10.12 6.04
C ARG A 46 -12.40 9.17 6.78
N GLU A 47 -12.27 7.87 6.53
CA GLU A 47 -13.07 6.85 7.21
C GLU A 47 -12.77 6.82 8.71
N GLY A 48 -11.49 6.88 9.11
CA GLY A 48 -11.10 6.99 10.52
C GLY A 48 -11.72 8.20 11.23
N VAL A 49 -11.74 9.37 10.58
CA VAL A 49 -12.38 10.59 11.13
C VAL A 49 -13.91 10.41 11.24
N ARG A 50 -14.54 9.75 10.27
CA ARG A 50 -15.98 9.46 10.31
C ARG A 50 -16.33 8.55 11.49
N GLN A 51 -15.53 7.51 11.74
CA GLN A 51 -15.70 6.60 12.86
C GLN A 51 -15.55 7.32 14.20
N MET A 52 -14.56 8.21 14.33
CA MET A 52 -14.37 9.02 15.53
C MET A 52 -15.60 9.87 15.87
N ARG A 53 -16.24 10.50 14.87
CA ARG A 53 -17.50 11.25 15.09
C ARG A 53 -18.65 10.37 15.57
N LEU A 54 -18.71 9.11 15.15
CA LEU A 54 -19.76 8.19 15.57
C LEU A 54 -19.54 7.72 17.02
N VAL A 55 -18.28 7.57 17.42
CA VAL A 55 -17.89 7.35 18.82
C VAL A 55 -18.31 8.55 19.69
N GLU A 56 -18.02 9.78 19.26
CA GLU A 56 -18.44 11.00 19.98
C GLU A 56 -19.96 11.09 20.13
N GLN A 57 -20.71 10.61 19.13
CA GLN A 57 -22.18 10.53 19.18
C GLN A 57 -22.72 9.35 20.01
N GLY A 58 -21.84 8.52 20.58
CA GLY A 58 -22.22 7.33 21.34
C GLY A 58 -22.82 6.20 20.51
N LYS A 59 -22.68 6.25 19.18
CA LYS A 59 -23.24 5.24 18.26
C LYS A 59 -22.35 4.01 18.12
N ILE A 60 -21.06 4.14 18.41
CA ILE A 60 -20.05 3.08 18.30
C ILE A 60 -19.16 3.14 19.54
N GLN A 61 -18.73 1.98 20.04
CA GLN A 61 -17.78 1.93 21.16
C GLN A 61 -16.36 2.24 20.67
N SER A 62 -15.63 3.03 21.44
CA SER A 62 -14.21 3.26 21.21
C SER A 62 -13.36 2.14 21.81
N ARG A 63 -12.10 2.07 21.36
CA ARG A 63 -11.03 1.30 22.01
C ARG A 63 -9.81 2.19 22.26
N PRO A 64 -8.90 1.81 23.17
CA PRO A 64 -7.66 2.54 23.39
C PRO A 64 -6.84 2.69 22.10
N ALA A 65 -6.36 3.90 21.83
CA ALA A 65 -5.60 4.19 20.61
C ALA A 65 -4.26 3.42 20.55
N ARG A 66 -3.61 3.20 21.70
CA ARG A 66 -2.36 2.43 21.77
C ARG A 66 -2.56 0.97 21.35
N GLU A 67 -3.58 0.33 21.92
CA GLU A 67 -3.95 -1.05 21.58
C GLU A 67 -4.30 -1.19 20.09
N PHE A 68 -5.03 -0.21 19.53
CA PHE A 68 -5.31 -0.19 18.09
C PHE A 68 -4.03 -0.11 17.24
N LEU A 69 -3.07 0.73 17.62
CA LEU A 69 -1.83 0.94 16.85
C LEU A 69 -0.85 -0.22 16.98
N ASP A 70 -0.88 -0.96 18.09
CA ASP A 70 -0.03 -2.15 18.28
C ASP A 70 -0.50 -3.36 17.45
N GLU A 71 -1.73 -3.34 16.92
CA GLU A 71 -2.31 -4.40 16.09
C GLU A 71 -2.12 -4.19 14.57
N LEU A 72 -1.76 -2.99 14.14
CA LEU A 72 -1.54 -2.63 12.73
C LEU A 72 -0.10 -2.93 12.29
#